data_AF-A0A7S1SC97-F1
#
_entry.id   AF-A0A7S1SC97-F1
#
_cell.length_a   1.000
_cell.length_b   1.000
_cell.length_c   1.000
_cell.angle_alpha   90.00
_cell.angle_beta   90.00
_cell.angle_gamma   90.00
#
_symmetry.space_group_name_H-M   'P 1'
#
loop_
_entity.id
_entity.type
_entity.pdbx_description
1 polymer ?
#
loop_
_entity_poly.entity_id
_entity_poly.type
_entity_poly.pdbx_seq_one_letter_code
_entity_poly.pdbx_strand_id
1 'polypeptide(L)'
;HGVLSEDGMVDSFAEFHPSAQERFTCWDQYRNRRHENLGSRIDYVLVDRPFFQQHAHRGTDLDTRGSAPPDSAAAALSATTLGGLSQPSPFGGGGMPALEEEEYFAQFREAASTGIIYTAPQLSDHVATSLLLRGCPVPSGQPPARDPTTQRCQPHRAARRITDFFGAAAKRPQSSSNDPAPPAKRTVLGA
;
A
#
# COMPACT_ATOMS: atom_id res chain seq x y z
N HIS A 1 3.83 20.87 15.68
CA HIS A 1 2.51 20.85 16.33
C HIS A 1 1.49 21.33 15.29
N GLY A 2 0.92 20.58 14.36
CA GLY A 2 0.91 19.16 14.01
C GLY A 2 -0.54 18.78 13.71
N VAL A 3 -0.90 18.49 12.46
CA VAL A 3 -2.29 18.17 12.01
C VAL A 3 -3.04 17.23 12.98
N LEU A 4 -2.33 16.24 13.54
CA LEU A 4 -2.89 15.30 14.53
C LEU A 4 -3.42 15.97 15.82
N SER A 5 -2.67 16.93 16.38
CA SER A 5 -3.08 17.62 17.61
C SER A 5 -4.22 18.61 17.39
N GLU A 6 -4.28 19.21 16.20
CA GLU A 6 -5.34 20.16 15.83
C GLU A 6 -6.67 19.42 15.58
N ASP A 7 -6.61 18.27 14.91
CA ASP A 7 -7.78 17.47 14.55
C ASP A 7 -8.17 16.43 15.61
N GLY A 8 -7.45 16.35 16.73
CA GLY A 8 -7.70 15.37 17.79
C GLY A 8 -7.53 13.91 17.35
N MET A 9 -6.69 13.67 16.35
CA MET A 9 -6.42 12.35 15.79
C MET A 9 -5.17 11.70 16.40
N VAL A 10 -5.15 10.37 16.35
CA VAL A 10 -4.02 9.53 16.78
C VAL A 10 -3.54 8.67 15.63
N ASP A 11 -2.22 8.50 15.55
CA ASP A 11 -1.61 7.44 14.76
C ASP A 11 -1.68 6.14 15.56
N SER A 12 -2.58 5.24 15.15
CA SER A 12 -2.88 4.02 15.89
C SER A 12 -1.66 3.11 16.10
N PHE A 13 -0.70 3.11 15.18
CA PHE A 13 0.53 2.34 15.33
C PHE A 13 1.40 2.93 16.45
N ALA A 14 1.68 4.24 16.36
CA ALA A 14 2.56 4.92 17.30
C ALA A 14 1.97 4.97 18.72
N GLU A 15 0.65 5.04 18.86
CA GLU A 15 -0.02 5.05 20.17
C GLU A 15 0.12 3.69 20.88
N PHE A 16 0.06 2.57 20.17
CA PHE A 16 0.24 1.23 20.78
C PHE A 16 1.68 0.74 20.87
N HIS A 17 2.59 1.30 20.06
CA HIS A 17 3.98 0.85 19.98
C HIS A 17 4.94 2.05 20.01
N PRO A 18 4.91 2.88 21.07
CA PRO A 18 5.68 4.14 21.13
C PRO A 18 7.19 3.93 21.13
N SER A 19 7.66 2.76 21.55
CA SER A 19 9.07 2.35 21.59
C SER A 19 9.53 1.59 20.35
N ALA A 20 8.64 1.30 19.40
CA ALA A 20 8.99 0.46 18.27
C ALA A 20 9.96 1.15 17.31
N GLN A 21 11.06 0.46 17.02
CA GLN A 21 12.14 0.96 16.18
C GLN A 21 12.00 0.41 14.75
N GLU A 22 12.38 1.25 13.78
CA GLU A 22 12.59 0.87 12.37
C GLU A 22 11.38 0.16 11.73
N ARG A 23 10.19 0.60 12.09
CA ARG A 23 8.92 0.08 11.57
C ARG A 23 8.54 0.82 10.31
N PHE A 24 9.16 0.41 9.21
CA PHE A 24 8.93 1.00 7.90
C PHE A 24 7.81 0.29 7.15
N THR A 25 7.18 1.00 6.23
CA THR A 25 6.13 0.46 5.35
C THR A 25 6.53 0.48 3.87
N CYS A 26 7.65 1.11 3.54
CA CYS A 26 8.17 1.22 2.18
C CYS A 26 9.70 1.24 2.20
N TRP A 27 10.33 0.58 1.21
CA TRP A 27 11.78 0.50 1.05
C TRP A 27 12.19 0.70 -0.41
N ASP A 28 13.42 1.16 -0.64
CA ASP A 28 13.99 1.26 -1.97
C ASP A 28 14.35 -0.13 -2.53
N GLN A 29 13.51 -0.62 -3.46
CA GLN A 29 13.68 -1.92 -4.10
C GLN A 29 14.93 -2.01 -4.97
N TYR A 30 15.29 -0.94 -5.69
CA TYR A 30 16.46 -0.95 -6.59
C TYR A 30 17.77 -1.16 -5.86
N ARG A 31 17.79 -0.87 -4.55
CA ARG A 31 18.94 -1.03 -3.68
C ARG A 31 18.78 -2.15 -2.65
N ASN A 32 17.75 -2.99 -2.76
CA ASN A 32 17.46 -4.07 -1.81
C ASN A 32 17.38 -3.58 -0.34
N ARG A 33 16.99 -2.33 -0.08
CA ARG A 33 17.09 -1.71 1.25
C ARG A 33 16.21 -2.36 2.31
N ARG A 34 15.22 -3.14 1.88
CA ARG A 34 14.39 -3.97 2.76
C ARG A 34 15.20 -4.96 3.59
N HIS A 35 16.25 -5.56 3.01
CA HIS A 35 17.08 -6.56 3.71
C HIS A 35 18.07 -5.95 4.70
N GLU A 36 18.24 -4.62 4.66
CA GLU A 36 18.95 -3.84 5.68
C GLU A 36 17.97 -3.11 6.62
N ASN A 37 16.66 -3.30 6.38
CA ASN A 37 15.56 -2.56 6.98
C ASN A 37 15.74 -1.02 6.96
N LEU A 38 16.27 -0.47 5.87
CA LEU A 38 16.41 0.99 5.69
C LEU A 38 15.26 1.53 4.85
N GLY A 39 14.24 2.11 5.49
CA GLY A 39 13.02 2.53 4.80
C GLY A 39 12.38 3.78 5.40
N SER A 40 11.12 3.99 5.02
CA SER A 40 10.25 5.04 5.54
C SER A 40 8.91 4.45 5.92
N ARG A 41 8.27 5.03 6.96
CA ARG A 41 6.87 4.74 7.27
C ARG A 41 6.01 5.80 6.60
N ILE A 42 5.26 5.40 5.58
CA ILE A 42 4.43 6.31 4.78
C ILE A 42 2.95 5.91 4.78
N ASP A 43 2.63 4.73 5.30
CA ASP A 43 1.27 4.21 5.43
C ASP A 43 0.83 4.32 6.90
N TYR A 44 -0.31 4.95 7.14
CA TYR A 44 -0.82 5.28 8.47
C TYR A 44 -2.32 4.98 8.57
N VAL A 45 -2.76 4.54 9.75
CA VAL A 45 -4.18 4.54 10.12
C VAL A 45 -4.38 5.58 11.21
N LEU A 46 -4.95 6.73 10.80
CA LEU A 46 -5.30 7.82 11.69
C LEU A 46 -6.75 7.68 12.15
N VAL A 47 -6.99 7.86 13.44
CA VAL A 47 -8.30 7.67 14.08
C VAL A 47 -8.53 8.80 15.07
N ASP A 48 -9.77 9.25 15.25
CA ASP A 48 -10.06 10.19 16.33
C ASP A 48 -9.79 9.56 17.70
N ARG A 49 -9.31 10.38 18.64
CA ARG A 49 -8.88 9.89 19.96
C ARG A 49 -9.99 9.18 20.75
N PRO A 50 -11.23 9.69 20.83
CA PRO A 50 -12.31 9.00 21.55
C PRO A 50 -12.62 7.61 20.98
N PHE A 51 -12.75 7.48 19.65
CA PHE A 51 -13.01 6.19 19.01
C PHE A 51 -11.86 5.21 19.24
N PHE A 52 -10.62 5.68 19.10
CA PHE A 52 -9.45 4.86 19.37
C PHE A 52 -9.45 4.32 20.80
N GLN A 53 -9.65 5.18 21.80
CA GLN A 53 -9.67 4.78 23.21
C GLN A 53 -10.77 3.76 23.53
N GLN A 54 -11.90 3.84 22.84
CA GLN A 54 -13.04 2.97 23.10
C GLN A 54 -12.95 1.62 22.37
N HIS A 55 -12.39 1.58 21.16
CA HIS A 55 -12.53 0.44 20.25
C HIS A 55 -11.22 -0.18 19.78
N ALA A 56 -10.10 0.55 19.83
CA ALA A 56 -8.83 0.05 19.33
C ALA A 56 -8.16 -0.88 20.35
N HIS A 57 -7.52 -1.93 19.85
CA HIS A 57 -6.77 -2.87 20.67
C HIS A 57 -5.40 -3.14 20.05
N ARG A 58 -4.39 -3.33 20.89
CA ARG A 58 -3.04 -3.70 20.46
C ARG A 58 -3.02 -5.09 19.81
N GLY A 59 -3.69 -6.07 20.42
CA GLY A 59 -3.65 -7.47 19.99
C GLY A 59 -2.31 -8.13 20.29
N THR A 60 -1.86 -9.03 19.42
CA THR A 60 -0.58 -9.74 19.59
C THR A 60 0.63 -8.89 19.18
N ASP A 61 1.80 -9.21 19.74
CA ASP A 61 3.07 -8.56 19.39
C ASP A 61 3.48 -8.85 17.95
N LEU A 62 4.49 -8.13 17.44
CA LEU A 62 5.07 -8.40 16.13
C LEU A 62 5.53 -9.86 16.02
N ASP A 63 5.15 -10.54 14.95
CA ASP A 63 5.74 -11.83 14.60
C ASP A 63 7.17 -11.59 14.09
N THR A 64 8.14 -11.86 14.95
CA THR A 64 9.55 -11.68 14.65
C THR A 64 10.18 -12.93 14.04
N ARG A 65 9.46 -14.07 14.01
CA ARG A 65 10.01 -15.37 13.63
C ARG A 65 11.34 -15.70 14.33
N GLY A 66 11.47 -15.24 15.58
CA GLY A 66 12.68 -15.34 16.37
C GLY A 66 12.45 -14.91 17.82
N SER A 67 13.53 -14.66 18.56
CA SER A 67 13.49 -14.31 19.99
C SER A 67 13.76 -12.82 20.27
N ALA A 68 13.88 -12.00 19.23
CA ALA A 68 14.15 -10.58 19.40
C ALA A 68 12.98 -9.88 20.13
N PRO A 69 13.27 -8.93 21.05
CA PRO A 69 12.21 -8.16 21.72
C PRO A 69 11.33 -7.45 20.68
N PRO A 70 10.00 -7.51 20.78
CA PRO A 70 9.10 -7.05 19.71
C PRO A 70 9.44 -5.66 19.21
N ASP A 71 9.66 -4.68 20.08
CA ASP A 71 9.87 -3.28 19.69
C ASP A 71 11.29 -2.95 19.20
N SER A 72 12.21 -3.92 19.20
CA SER A 72 13.59 -3.69 18.78
C SER A 72 13.75 -3.56 17.26
N ALA A 73 14.85 -2.91 16.84
CA ALA A 73 15.30 -2.89 15.45
C ALA A 73 15.55 -4.31 14.89
N ALA A 74 16.13 -5.20 15.72
CA ALA A 74 16.36 -6.59 15.34
C ALA A 74 15.05 -7.34 15.03
N ALA A 75 14.00 -7.11 15.83
CA ALA A 75 12.68 -7.66 15.55
C ALA A 75 12.06 -7.10 14.26
N ALA A 76 12.24 -5.80 13.99
CA ALA A 76 11.78 -5.17 12.75
C ALA A 76 12.46 -5.79 11.51
N LEU A 77 13.78 -5.93 11.56
CA LEU A 77 14.57 -6.54 10.49
C LEU A 77 14.16 -8.00 10.27
N SER A 78 14.00 -8.76 11.35
CA SER A 78 13.56 -10.15 11.24
C SER A 78 12.18 -10.24 10.61
N ALA A 79 11.21 -9.43 11.05
CA ALA A 79 9.87 -9.44 10.46
C ALA A 79 9.86 -8.98 8.99
N THR A 80 10.60 -7.93 8.63
CA THR A 80 10.59 -7.41 7.25
C THR A 80 11.22 -8.35 6.23
N THR A 81 12.14 -9.21 6.70
CA THR A 81 12.79 -10.28 5.92
C THR A 81 12.13 -11.64 6.11
N LEU A 82 10.98 -11.68 6.82
CA LEU A 82 10.21 -12.89 7.11
C LEU A 82 11.05 -13.98 7.83
N GLY A 83 11.93 -13.57 8.74
CA GLY A 83 12.86 -14.44 9.47
C GLY A 83 14.03 -14.92 8.61
N GLY A 84 14.37 -14.18 7.55
CA GLY A 84 15.39 -14.58 6.58
C GLY A 84 14.89 -15.52 5.47
N LEU A 85 13.58 -15.82 5.42
CA LEU A 85 13.01 -16.54 4.28
C LEU A 85 13.17 -15.74 2.99
N SER A 86 12.99 -14.43 3.07
CA SER A 86 13.08 -13.56 1.89
C SER A 86 14.53 -13.22 1.52
N GLN A 87 14.90 -13.49 0.27
CA GLN A 87 16.24 -13.28 -0.25
C GLN A 87 16.34 -12.02 -1.12
N PRO A 88 17.48 -11.30 -1.08
CA PRO A 88 17.68 -10.11 -1.89
C PRO A 88 17.71 -10.45 -3.39
N SER A 89 17.21 -9.52 -4.20
CA SER A 89 17.22 -9.68 -5.65
C SER A 89 18.63 -9.53 -6.21
N PRO A 90 19.08 -10.40 -7.13
CA PRO A 90 20.38 -10.27 -7.75
C PRO A 90 20.43 -9.05 -8.68
N PHE A 91 21.51 -8.27 -8.61
CA PHE A 91 21.73 -7.10 -9.48
C PHE A 91 22.04 -7.46 -10.95
N GLY A 92 22.11 -8.75 -11.29
CA GLY A 92 22.44 -9.25 -12.63
C GLY A 92 21.29 -9.22 -13.65
N GLY A 93 20.14 -8.64 -13.32
CA GLY A 93 19.01 -8.51 -14.25
C GLY A 93 18.15 -9.77 -14.43
N GLY A 94 18.32 -10.78 -13.59
CA GLY A 94 17.53 -12.03 -13.62
C GLY A 94 16.10 -11.92 -13.11
N GLY A 95 15.69 -10.74 -12.60
CA GLY A 95 14.41 -10.56 -11.91
C GLY A 95 14.44 -11.09 -10.47
N MET A 96 13.28 -11.03 -9.80
CA MET A 96 13.12 -11.59 -8.44
C MET A 96 12.98 -13.12 -8.51
N PRO A 97 13.49 -13.85 -7.51
CA PRO A 97 13.25 -15.29 -7.40
C PRO A 97 11.74 -15.59 -7.29
N ALA A 98 11.36 -16.81 -7.66
CA ALA A 98 9.99 -17.28 -7.47
C ALA A 98 9.62 -17.23 -5.98
N LEU A 99 8.35 -16.90 -5.71
CA LEU A 99 7.82 -16.84 -4.36
C LEU A 99 7.47 -18.25 -3.88
N GLU A 100 8.10 -18.69 -2.80
CA GLU A 100 7.81 -19.98 -2.17
C GLU A 100 6.52 -19.92 -1.34
N GLU A 101 5.86 -21.07 -1.18
CA GLU A 101 4.56 -21.17 -0.49
C GLU A 101 4.62 -20.64 0.95
N GLU A 102 5.66 -21.00 1.71
CA GLU A 102 5.86 -20.53 3.08
C GLU A 102 6.08 -19.01 3.16
N GLU A 103 6.79 -18.43 2.18
CA GLU A 103 7.02 -16.98 2.08
C GLU A 103 5.71 -16.24 1.74
N TYR A 104 4.88 -16.82 0.86
CA TYR A 104 3.55 -16.30 0.55
C TYR A 104 2.63 -16.31 1.76
N PHE A 105 2.60 -17.42 2.51
CA PHE A 105 1.70 -17.56 3.64
C PHE A 105 2.16 -16.81 4.89
N ALA A 106 3.40 -16.35 4.94
CA ALA A 106 3.97 -15.62 6.08
C ALA A 106 3.19 -14.36 6.50
N GLN A 107 2.46 -13.74 5.57
CA GLN A 107 1.64 -12.56 5.85
C GLN A 107 0.35 -12.88 6.63
N PHE A 108 -0.13 -14.13 6.58
CA PHE A 108 -1.36 -14.53 7.25
C PHE A 108 -1.06 -14.94 8.68
N ARG A 109 -1.39 -14.06 9.60
CA ARG A 109 -1.18 -14.27 11.03
C ARG A 109 -2.36 -15.02 11.64
N GLU A 110 -2.09 -15.94 12.56
CA GLU A 110 -3.14 -16.65 13.30
C GLU A 110 -3.93 -15.71 14.24
N ALA A 111 -3.27 -14.67 14.75
CA ALA A 111 -3.86 -13.72 15.69
C ALA A 111 -3.81 -12.29 15.15
N ALA A 112 -4.91 -11.57 15.33
CA ALA A 112 -5.02 -10.17 14.93
C ALA A 112 -4.23 -9.23 15.84
N SER A 113 -3.79 -8.10 15.28
CA SER A 113 -3.08 -7.03 15.99
C SER A 113 -3.25 -5.70 15.30
N THR A 114 -3.05 -4.60 16.02
CA THR A 114 -2.74 -3.29 15.44
C THR A 114 -1.24 -3.24 15.18
N GLY A 115 -0.82 -3.03 13.94
CA GLY A 115 0.58 -3.17 13.56
C GLY A 115 0.83 -3.15 12.06
N ILE A 116 2.05 -3.51 11.67
CA ILE A 116 2.46 -3.69 10.27
C ILE A 116 2.31 -5.16 9.87
N ILE A 117 1.77 -5.41 8.68
CA ILE A 117 1.65 -6.75 8.08
C ILE A 117 2.73 -6.88 7.01
N TYR A 118 3.83 -7.56 7.35
CA TYR A 118 4.93 -7.77 6.42
C TYR A 118 4.57 -8.86 5.39
N THR A 119 4.75 -8.54 4.12
CA THR A 119 4.55 -9.44 2.98
C THR A 119 5.87 -9.69 2.27
N ALA A 120 5.97 -10.74 1.46
CA ALA A 120 7.16 -10.96 0.65
C ALA A 120 7.41 -9.78 -0.32
N PRO A 121 8.67 -9.33 -0.55
CA PRO A 121 8.99 -8.24 -1.49
C PRO A 121 8.55 -8.53 -2.93
N GLN A 122 8.36 -9.80 -3.30
CA GLN A 122 7.82 -10.24 -4.58
C GLN A 122 6.35 -9.82 -4.76
N LEU A 123 5.62 -9.60 -3.67
CA LEU A 123 4.21 -9.19 -3.69
C LEU A 123 4.05 -7.67 -3.73
N SER A 124 4.87 -6.95 -2.96
CA SER A 124 4.91 -5.49 -2.96
C SER A 124 6.15 -4.96 -2.24
N ASP A 125 6.62 -3.81 -2.70
CA ASP A 125 7.62 -2.94 -2.06
C ASP A 125 7.02 -2.10 -0.91
N HIS A 126 5.70 -2.04 -0.83
CA HIS A 126 4.93 -1.48 0.28
C HIS A 126 4.31 -2.59 1.14
N VAL A 127 4.13 -2.32 2.43
CA VAL A 127 3.43 -3.23 3.35
C VAL A 127 2.29 -2.51 4.05
N ALA A 128 1.23 -3.25 4.34
CA ALA A 128 0.04 -2.70 4.95
C ALA A 128 0.22 -2.39 6.44
N THR A 129 -0.47 -1.36 6.91
CA THR A 129 -0.75 -1.16 8.33
C THR A 129 -2.15 -1.69 8.65
N SER A 130 -2.34 -2.11 9.90
CA SER A 130 -3.57 -2.72 10.38
C SER A 130 -3.98 -2.11 11.70
N LEU A 131 -5.29 -2.00 11.91
CA LEU A 131 -5.91 -1.55 13.15
C LEU A 131 -6.93 -2.60 13.60
N LEU A 132 -6.69 -3.19 14.76
CA LEU A 132 -7.63 -4.13 15.38
C LEU A 132 -8.67 -3.34 16.18
N LEU A 133 -9.92 -3.46 15.74
CA LEU A 133 -11.08 -2.86 16.40
C LEU A 133 -11.99 -3.93 17.02
N ARG A 134 -12.59 -3.62 18.18
CA ARG A 134 -13.63 -4.45 18.80
C ARG A 134 -14.77 -3.61 19.35
N GLY A 135 -15.94 -4.25 19.46
CA GLY A 135 -17.13 -3.61 20.01
C GLY A 135 -17.55 -2.37 19.24
N CYS A 136 -17.16 -2.25 17.97
CA CYS A 136 -17.54 -1.12 17.13
C CYS A 136 -19.07 -1.02 17.08
N PRO A 137 -19.61 0.19 17.19
CA PRO A 137 -21.04 0.39 16.99
C PRO A 137 -21.39 -0.11 15.59
N VAL A 138 -22.34 -1.03 15.51
CA VAL A 138 -22.99 -1.35 14.23
C VAL A 138 -23.76 -0.09 13.85
N PRO A 139 -23.56 0.49 12.66
CA PRO A 139 -24.31 1.66 12.24
C PRO A 139 -25.81 1.35 12.32
N SER A 140 -26.52 1.93 13.29
CA SER A 140 -27.93 1.66 13.55
C SER A 140 -28.84 2.51 12.67
N GLY A 141 -28.42 2.79 11.43
CA GLY A 141 -29.10 3.70 10.51
C GLY A 141 -29.24 3.09 9.12
N GLN A 142 -30.22 3.58 8.34
CA GLN A 142 -30.22 3.36 6.90
C GLN A 142 -28.86 3.80 6.34
N PRO A 143 -28.27 3.06 5.38
CA PRO A 143 -27.04 3.49 4.74
C PRO A 143 -27.22 4.94 4.27
N PRO A 144 -26.22 5.82 4.51
CA PRO A 144 -26.32 7.21 4.12
C PRO A 144 -26.77 7.30 2.66
N ALA A 145 -27.68 8.23 2.38
CA ALA A 145 -28.16 8.45 1.01
C ALA A 145 -26.94 8.50 0.09
N ARG A 146 -26.89 7.59 -0.87
CA ARG A 146 -25.71 7.37 -1.71
C ARG A 146 -25.43 8.65 -2.50
N ASP A 147 -24.60 9.53 -1.98
CA ASP A 147 -24.26 10.77 -2.66
C ASP A 147 -23.53 10.43 -3.97
N PRO A 148 -23.83 11.14 -5.08
CA PRO A 148 -23.18 10.92 -6.37
C PRO A 148 -21.64 10.89 -6.32
N THR A 149 -21.02 11.61 -5.39
CA THR A 149 -19.57 11.65 -5.17
C THR A 149 -19.07 10.35 -4.57
N THR A 150 -19.68 9.89 -3.48
CA THR A 150 -19.40 8.60 -2.84
C THR A 150 -19.63 7.42 -3.80
N GLN A 151 -20.63 7.52 -4.68
CA GLN A 151 -20.88 6.52 -5.73
C GLN A 151 -19.78 6.48 -6.80
N ARG A 152 -19.16 7.62 -7.13
CA ARG A 152 -18.05 7.68 -8.10
C ARG A 152 -16.76 7.06 -7.58
N CYS A 153 -16.58 7.03 -6.26
CA CYS A 153 -15.40 6.46 -5.60
C CYS A 153 -15.50 4.94 -5.34
N GLN A 154 -16.58 4.28 -5.79
CA GLN A 154 -16.75 2.85 -5.56
C GLN A 154 -15.91 2.01 -6.54
N PRO A 155 -15.02 1.12 -6.06
CA PRO A 155 -14.11 0.33 -6.90
C PRO A 155 -14.83 -0.71 -7.77
N HIS A 156 -16.10 -0.99 -7.49
CA HIS A 156 -16.95 -1.94 -8.22
C HIS A 156 -17.69 -1.31 -9.41
N ARG A 157 -17.39 -0.06 -9.76
CA ARG A 157 -17.76 0.45 -11.08
C ARG A 157 -16.99 -0.35 -12.12
N ALA A 158 -17.67 -0.82 -13.17
CA ALA A 158 -17.02 -1.55 -14.26
C ALA A 158 -15.82 -0.74 -14.78
N ALA A 159 -14.62 -1.13 -14.38
CA ALA A 159 -13.40 -0.54 -14.87
C ALA A 159 -13.30 -0.86 -16.35
N ARG A 160 -12.92 0.13 -17.16
CA ARG A 160 -12.59 -0.13 -18.57
C ARG A 160 -11.50 -1.20 -18.60
N ARG A 161 -11.72 -2.25 -19.38
CA ARG A 161 -10.69 -3.27 -19.59
C ARG A 161 -9.50 -2.59 -20.22
N ILE A 162 -8.29 -3.07 -19.92
CA ILE A 162 -7.07 -2.55 -20.54
C ILE A 162 -7.16 -2.57 -22.09
N THR A 163 -7.87 -3.55 -22.65
CA THR A 163 -8.20 -3.67 -24.08
C THR A 163 -8.99 -2.48 -24.63
N ASP A 164 -9.77 -1.79 -23.80
CA ASP A 164 -10.59 -0.64 -24.22
C ASP A 164 -9.72 0.59 -24.54
N PHE A 165 -8.49 0.65 -24.03
CA PHE A 165 -7.52 1.71 -24.35
C PHE A 165 -6.79 1.46 -25.67
N PHE A 166 -6.66 0.19 -26.08
CA PHE A 166 -6.00 -0.21 -27.32
C PHE A 166 -6.97 -0.46 -28.48
N GLY A 167 -8.28 -0.61 -28.19
CA GLY A 167 -9.31 -0.88 -29.19
C GLY A 167 -9.82 0.33 -29.97
N ALA A 168 -9.43 1.55 -29.61
CA ALA A 168 -9.83 2.77 -30.31
C ALA A 168 -8.91 3.11 -31.50
N ALA A 169 -8.69 2.14 -32.40
CA ALA A 169 -8.50 2.48 -33.81
C ALA A 169 -9.88 2.85 -34.37
N ALA A 170 -10.42 3.99 -33.93
CA ALA A 170 -11.69 4.49 -34.42
C ALA A 170 -11.58 4.70 -35.93
N LYS A 171 -12.43 3.98 -36.67
CA LYS A 171 -12.71 4.18 -38.09
C LYS A 171 -12.80 5.68 -38.38
N ARG A 172 -11.86 6.18 -39.19
CA ARG A 172 -11.98 7.49 -39.84
C ARG A 172 -13.36 7.55 -40.52
N PRO A 173 -14.19 8.57 -40.25
CA PRO A 173 -15.35 8.83 -41.10
C PRO A 173 -14.83 9.11 -42.50
N GLN A 174 -15.35 8.41 -43.52
CA GLN A 174 -15.20 8.85 -44.90
C GLN A 174 -15.95 10.18 -45.05
N SER A 175 -15.25 11.30 -44.91
CA SER A 175 -15.75 12.59 -45.36
C SER A 175 -15.58 12.65 -46.88
N SER A 176 -16.70 12.66 -47.57
CA SER A 176 -16.81 13.03 -48.98
C SER A 176 -16.06 14.35 -49.24
N SER A 177 -15.16 14.30 -50.21
CA SER A 177 -14.39 15.43 -50.74
C SER A 177 -15.28 16.57 -51.23
N ASN A 178 -15.04 17.80 -50.76
CA ASN A 178 -14.97 19.02 -51.59
C ASN A 178 -14.61 20.26 -50.76
N ASP A 179 -13.44 20.25 -50.11
CA ASP A 179 -12.81 21.50 -49.66
C ASP A 179 -11.32 21.51 -50.03
N PRO A 180 -10.79 22.64 -50.53
CA PRO A 180 -9.41 22.74 -51.01
C PRO A 180 -8.42 22.64 -49.84
N ALA A 181 -7.35 21.87 -50.06
CA ALA A 181 -6.34 21.55 -49.07
C ALA A 181 -5.65 22.82 -48.52
N PRO A 182 -5.39 22.90 -47.19
CA PRO A 182 -4.61 23.98 -46.62
C PRO A 182 -3.14 23.87 -47.06
N PRO A 183 -2.45 25.01 -47.27
CA PRO A 183 -1.10 25.03 -47.84
C PRO A 183 -0.06 24.36 -46.92
N ALA A 184 0.80 23.56 -47.53
CA ALA A 184 1.91 22.88 -46.88
C ALA A 184 2.90 23.87 -46.23
N LYS A 185 3.06 23.80 -44.91
CA LYS A 185 4.17 24.48 -44.21
C LYS A 185 5.39 23.56 -44.13
N ARG A 186 6.19 23.68 -45.20
CA ARG A 186 7.66 23.77 -45.27
C ARG A 186 8.48 23.06 -44.18
N THR A 187 9.16 22.01 -44.63
CA THR A 187 10.37 21.42 -44.05
C THR A 187 11.43 22.47 -43.77
N VAL A 188 12.00 22.48 -42.56
CA VAL A 188 13.35 23.01 -42.33
C VAL A 188 14.19 21.88 -41.75
N LEU A 189 15.14 21.45 -42.57
CA LEU A 189 16.32 20.66 -42.23
C LEU A 189 17.48 21.64 -41.96
N GLY A 190 18.33 21.31 -40.97
CA GLY A 190 19.64 21.91 -40.72
C GLY A 190 19.63 23.07 -39.71
N ALA A 191 20.57 23.19 -38.77
CA ALA A 191 21.88 22.56 -38.59
C ALA A 191 22.17 22.33 -37.09
#